data_AF-A0A0F4K2Y0-F1
#
_entry.id   AF-A0A0F4K2Y0-F1
#
_cell.length_a   1.000
_cell.length_b   1.000
_cell.length_c   1.000
_cell.angle_alpha   90.00
_cell.angle_beta   90.00
_cell.angle_gamma   90.00
#
_symmetry.space_group_name_H-M   'P 1'
#
loop_
_entity.id
_entity.type
_entity.pdbx_description
1 polymer ?
#
loop_
_entity_poly.entity_id
_entity_poly.type
_entity_poly.pdbx_seq_one_letter_code
_entity_poly.pdbx_strand_id
1 'polypeptide(L)' 'TVARRRPSLAEHGRGLHLIAELADHVRLRNRPGRGAVVSFERMLKWREDALLRVS' A
#
# COMPACT_ATOMS: atom_id res chain seq x y z
N THR A 1 1.24 1.80 -27.73
CA THR A 1 0.29 2.48 -26.83
C THR A 1 0.96 2.77 -25.50
N VAL A 2 1.46 3.99 -25.30
CA VAL A 2 2.02 4.40 -24.00
C VAL A 2 0.86 4.92 -23.16
N ALA A 3 0.48 4.19 -22.11
CA ALA A 3 -0.58 4.62 -21.21
C ALA A 3 -0.24 6.00 -20.63
N ARG A 4 -1.17 6.95 -20.81
CA ARG A 4 -1.08 8.32 -20.29
C ARG A 4 -0.92 8.25 -18.77
N ARG A 5 0.30 8.49 -18.28
CA ARG A 5 0.57 8.73 -16.86
C ARG A 5 -0.34 9.88 -16.44
N ARG A 6 -1.35 9.62 -15.61
CA ARG A 6 -2.15 10.69 -14.95
C ARG A 6 -1.34 11.15 -13.75
N PRO A 7 -0.55 12.23 -13.85
CA PRO A 7 0.33 12.66 -12.77
C PRO A 7 -0.48 13.13 -11.54
N SER A 8 -1.75 13.48 -11.75
CA SER A 8 -2.69 13.96 -10.72
C SER A 8 -3.23 12.89 -9.78
N LEU A 9 -3.00 11.59 -10.06
CA LEU A 9 -3.39 10.50 -9.16
C LEU A 9 -2.25 10.03 -8.25
N ALA A 10 -1.01 10.45 -8.52
CA ALA A 10 0.07 10.21 -7.58
C ALA A 10 -0.16 11.15 -6.40
N GLU A 11 -0.41 10.60 -5.21
CA GLU A 11 -0.68 11.36 -3.97
C GLU A 11 0.56 12.13 -3.48
N HIS A 12 1.24 12.90 -4.34
CA HIS A 12 2.51 13.58 -4.09
C HIS A 12 3.60 12.66 -3.51
N GLY A 13 3.54 11.36 -3.80
CA GLY A 13 4.46 10.37 -3.23
C GLY A 13 4.09 9.87 -1.84
N ARG A 14 2.96 10.30 -1.25
CA ARG A 14 2.53 9.88 0.10
C ARG A 14 2.12 8.41 0.18
N GLY A 15 1.71 7.76 -0.91
CA GLY A 15 1.22 6.38 -0.87
C GLY A 15 2.17 5.38 -0.19
N LEU A 16 3.48 5.46 -0.44
CA LEU A 16 4.46 4.60 0.24
C LEU A 16 4.61 4.94 1.73
N HIS A 17 4.49 6.22 2.08
CA HIS A 17 4.52 6.68 3.46
C HIS A 17 3.29 6.20 4.23
N LEU A 18 2.10 6.27 3.62
CA LEU A 18 0.87 5.75 4.19
C LEU A 18 0.93 4.23 4.43
N ILE A 19 1.50 3.47 3.49
CA ILE A 19 1.71 2.04 3.67
C ILE A 19 2.65 1.76 4.85
N ALA A 20 3.73 2.54 4.99
CA ALA A 20 4.68 2.40 6.09
C ALA A 20 4.07 2.74 7.46
N GLU A 21 3.24 3.77 7.54
CA GLU A 21 2.57 4.18 8.78
C GLU A 21 1.50 3.17 9.24
N LEU A 22 0.83 2.49 8.30
CA LEU A 22 -0.28 1.60 8.61
C LEU A 22 0.15 0.14 8.83
N ALA A 23 1.20 -0.32 8.16
CA ALA A 23 1.70 -1.68 8.27
C ALA A 23 2.62 -1.86 9.49
N ASP A 24 2.77 -3.10 9.95
CA ASP A 24 3.78 -3.43 10.97
C ASP A 24 5.15 -3.65 10.32
N HIS A 25 5.15 -4.25 9.12
CA HIS A 25 6.37 -4.46 8.34
C HIS A 25 6.13 -4.18 6.87
N VAL A 26 7.11 -3.55 6.21
CA VAL A 26 7.11 -3.25 4.78
C VAL A 26 8.42 -3.74 4.15
N ARG A 27 8.32 -4.42 3.01
CA ARG A 27 9.44 -4.89 2.19
C ARG A 27 9.27 -4.40 0.76
N LEU A 28 10.28 -3.71 0.26
CA LEU A 28 10.29 -3.18 -1.10
C LEU A 28 11.33 -3.94 -1.93
N ARG A 29 10.92 -4.44 -3.10
CA ARG A 29 11.81 -5.10 -4.06
C ARG A 29 11.63 -4.44 -5.42
N ASN A 30 12.61 -3.66 -5.84
CA ASN A 30 12.64 -3.09 -7.17
C ASN A 30 13.54 -3.92 -8.08
N ARG A 31 13.09 -4.21 -9.30
CA ARG A 31 13.89 -4.85 -10.35
C ARG A 31 13.83 -3.96 -11.59
N PRO A 32 14.88 -3.16 -11.86
CA PRO A 32 14.94 -2.33 -13.06
C PRO A 32 14.60 -3.13 -14.32
N GLY A 33 13.73 -2.59 -15.17
CA GLY A 33 13.24 -3.28 -16.39
C GLY A 33 12.21 -4.38 -16.17
N ARG A 34 11.88 -4.75 -14.92
CA ARG A 34 10.85 -5.76 -14.59
C ARG A 34 9.75 -5.24 -13.65
N GLY A 35 9.97 -4.11 -12.98
CA GLY A 35 9.00 -3.46 -12.10
C GLY A 35 9.34 -3.58 -10.61
N ALA A 36 8.39 -3.23 -9.76
CA ALA A 36 8.55 -3.22 -8.31
C ALA A 36 7.48 -4.07 -7.63
N VAL A 37 7.85 -4.69 -6.50
CA VAL A 37 6.96 -5.41 -5.59
C VAL A 37 7.05 -4.76 -4.24
N VAL A 38 5.90 -4.41 -3.68
CA VAL A 38 5.76 -3.93 -2.29
C VAL A 38 4.98 -5.00 -1.54
N SER A 39 5.57 -5.53 -0.47
CA SER A 39 4.93 -6.50 0.41
C SER A 39 4.82 -5.87 1.79
N PHE A 40 3.65 -5.96 2.41
CA PHE A 40 3.40 -5.41 3.73
C PHE A 40 2.52 -6.38 4.52
N GLU A 41 2.65 -6.34 5.84
CA GLU A 41 1.83 -7.14 6.75
C GLU A 41 1.36 -6.26 7.91
N ARG A 42 0.15 -6.56 8.39
CA ARG A 42 -0.45 -5.94 9.56
C ARG A 42 -1.07 -7.04 10.39
N MET A 43 -0.68 -7.11 11.65
CA MET A 43 -1.28 -7.99 12.63
C MET A 43 -2.67 -7.46 12.99
N LEU A 44 -3.69 -8.25 12.69
CA LEU A 44 -5.05 -7.93 13.09
C LEU A 44 -5.19 -8.17 14.60
N LYS A 45 -5.71 -7.17 15.31
CA LYS A 45 -6.08 -7.30 16.73
C LYS A 45 -7.59 -7.43 16.81
N TRP A 46 -8.07 -8.48 17.47
CA TRP A 46 -9.49 -8.58 17.82
C TRP A 46 -9.87 -7.44 18.74
N ARG A 47 -11.02 -6.82 18.47
CA ARG A 47 -11.61 -5.77 19.30
C ARG A 47 -13.13 -5.98 19.29
N GLU A 48 -13.76 -5.86 20.46
CA GLU A 48 -15.22 -6.09 20.63
C GLU A 48 -16.04 -5.17 19.71
N ASP A 49 -15.54 -3.96 19.48
CA ASP A 49 -16.08 -2.90 18.63
C ASP A 49 -15.31 -2.76 17.29
N ALA A 50 -14.75 -3.87 16.78
CA ALA A 50 -14.26 -3.89 15.41
C ALA A 50 -15.44 -3.78 14.42
N LEU A 51 -15.29 -2.97 13.37
CA LEU A 51 -16.29 -2.77 12.30
C LEU A 51 -16.41 -4.00 11.37
N LEU A 52 -16.51 -5.20 11.95
CA LEU A 52 -16.59 -6.47 11.22
C LEU A 52 -18.03 -6.82 10.79
N ARG A 53 -19.01 -5.93 10.99
CA ARG A 53 -20.37 -6.13 10.46
C ARG A 53 -20.39 -5.88 8.96
N VAL A 54 -20.43 -6.96 8.20
CA VAL A 54 -20.96 -6.95 6.83
C VAL A 54 -22.46 -7.19 6.96
N SER A 55 -23.25 -6.16 6.66
CA SER A 55 -24.69 -6.27 6.38
C SER A 55 -24.91 -6.49 4.90
#